data_AF-A0A958SUH4-F1
#
_entry.id   AF-A0A958SUH4-F1
#
_cell.length_a   1.000
_cell.length_b   1.000
_cell.length_c   1.000
_cell.angle_alpha   90.00
_cell.angle_beta   90.00
_cell.angle_gamma   90.00
#
_symmetry.space_group_name_H-M   'P 1'
#
loop_
_entity.id
_entity.type
_entity.pdbx_description
1 polymer ?
#
loop_
_entity_poly.entity_id
_entity_poly.type
_entity_poly.pdbx_seq_one_letter_code
_entity_poly.pdbx_strand_id
1 'polypeptide(L)' 'QNPWKSNTLEWTAPVKHMHGNWPGEIPHVYRWAYDYSKPGHDDDFVPQNVPLKEGEEELQH' A
#
# COMPACT_ATOMS: atom_id res chain seq x y z
N GLN A 1 -0.79 8.76 -7.03
CA GLN A 1 -2.17 8.73 -7.58
C GLN A 1 -2.38 7.36 -8.17
N ASN A 2 -3.39 6.60 -7.75
CA ASN A 2 -3.51 5.15 -7.99
C ASN A 2 -4.78 4.79 -8.79
N PRO A 3 -4.82 5.05 -10.11
CA PRO A 3 -6.01 4.77 -10.92
C PRO A 3 -6.27 3.26 -11.12
N TRP A 4 -5.27 2.42 -10.91
CA TRP A 4 -5.33 0.98 -11.17
C TRP A 4 -5.64 0.15 -9.93
N LYS A 5 -5.87 0.79 -8.78
CA LYS A 5 -6.12 0.08 -7.51
C LYS A 5 -5.00 -0.95 -7.21
N SER A 6 -3.73 -0.58 -7.44
CA SER A 6 -2.59 -1.44 -7.13
C SER A 6 -2.17 -1.30 -5.66
N ASN A 7 -1.66 -2.36 -5.05
CA ASN A 7 -1.19 -2.32 -3.66
C ASN A 7 0.21 -1.72 -3.51
N THR A 8 1.02 -1.71 -4.58
CA THR A 8 2.46 -1.40 -4.51
C THR A 8 2.76 0.03 -4.07
N LEU A 9 3.85 0.20 -3.30
CA LEU A 9 4.23 1.47 -2.69
C LEU A 9 4.46 2.61 -3.70
N GLU A 10 4.85 2.30 -4.93
CA GLU A 10 5.09 3.28 -6.01
C GLU A 10 3.89 4.21 -6.24
N TRP A 11 2.66 3.74 -6.01
CA TRP A 11 1.44 4.50 -6.24
C TRP A 11 1.19 5.58 -5.18
N THR A 12 1.96 5.56 -4.09
CA THR A 12 1.99 6.58 -3.04
C THR A 12 2.94 7.74 -3.38
N ALA A 13 3.84 7.57 -4.33
CA ALA A 13 4.75 8.63 -4.76
C ALA A 13 3.99 9.71 -5.55
N PRO A 14 4.32 11.00 -5.35
CA PRO A 14 3.78 12.07 -6.18
C PRO A 14 4.36 12.02 -7.59
N VAL A 15 3.58 12.41 -8.59
CA VAL A 15 4.07 12.58 -9.98
C VAL A 15 4.77 13.93 -10.08
N LYS A 16 6.00 14.01 -9.57
CA LYS A 16 6.84 15.21 -9.59
C LYS A 16 8.25 14.83 -10.01
N HIS A 17 8.88 15.66 -10.83
CA HIS A 17 10.29 15.48 -11.17
C HIS A 17 11.14 15.96 -9.99
N MET A 18 11.60 15.04 -9.16
CA MET A 18 12.48 15.28 -8.04
C MET A 18 13.53 14.18 -7.90
N HIS A 19 14.61 14.46 -7.19
CA HIS A 19 15.57 13.44 -6.77
C HIS A 19 15.09 12.80 -5.45
N GLY A 20 14.97 11.47 -5.45
CA GLY A 20 14.19 10.73 -4.44
C GLY A 20 12.72 10.62 -4.85
N ASN A 21 12.09 9.46 -4.61
CA ASN A 21 10.71 9.21 -5.06
C ASN A 21 9.65 9.80 -4.11
N TRP A 22 9.97 9.96 -2.82
CA TRP A 22 9.05 10.45 -1.80
C TRP A 22 9.57 11.74 -1.15
N PRO A 23 8.68 12.72 -0.91
CA PRO A 23 9.03 13.88 -0.09
C PRO A 23 9.01 13.50 1.39
N GLY A 24 10.06 13.89 2.13
CA GLY A 24 10.11 13.68 3.57
C GLY A 24 10.41 12.24 3.97
N GLU A 25 9.66 11.72 4.94
CA GLU A 25 9.86 10.36 5.45
C GLU A 25 9.47 9.29 4.42
N ILE A 26 10.25 8.21 4.37
CA ILE A 26 9.97 7.07 3.49
C ILE A 26 8.78 6.31 4.08
N PRO A 27 7.72 6.02 3.30
CA PRO A 27 6.56 5.32 3.81
C PRO A 27 6.92 3.88 4.21
N HIS A 28 6.33 3.43 5.31
CA HIS A 28 6.52 2.08 5.83
C HIS A 28 5.67 1.06 5.07
N VAL A 29 6.13 -0.18 5.00
CA VAL A 29 5.41 -1.31 4.39
C VAL A 29 4.87 -2.19 5.51
N TYR A 30 3.54 -2.30 5.62
CA TYR A 30 2.84 -3.08 6.66
C TYR A 30 2.24 -4.40 6.17
N ARG A 31 2.18 -4.59 4.85
CA ARG A 31 1.49 -5.71 4.21
C ARG A 31 2.12 -6.07 2.87
N TRP A 32 1.78 -7.24 2.34
CA TRP A 32 2.32 -7.75 1.08
C TRP A 32 1.81 -7.01 -0.15
N ALA A 33 2.64 -7.00 -1.21
CA ALA A 33 2.28 -6.34 -2.48
C ALA A 33 1.16 -7.06 -3.26
N TYR A 34 0.89 -8.34 -2.95
CA TYR A 34 -0.13 -9.15 -3.59
C TYR A 34 -1.37 -9.37 -2.71
N ASP A 35 -1.51 -8.55 -1.66
CA ASP A 35 -2.56 -8.70 -0.65
C ASP A 35 -3.92 -8.19 -1.12
N TYR A 36 -4.47 -8.82 -2.16
CA TYR A 36 -5.75 -8.46 -2.78
C TYR A 36 -6.91 -9.26 -2.17
N SER A 37 -8.11 -8.68 -2.19
CA SER A 37 -9.38 -9.28 -1.74
C SER A 37 -9.31 -9.88 -0.33
N LYS A 38 -8.59 -9.22 0.58
CA LYS A 38 -8.51 -9.62 2.00
C LYS A 38 -9.88 -9.58 2.67
N PRO A 39 -10.31 -10.65 3.36
CA PRO A 39 -11.54 -10.64 4.13
C PRO A 39 -11.59 -9.49 5.14
N GLY A 40 -12.72 -8.79 5.22
CA GLY A 40 -12.90 -7.65 6.14
C GLY A 40 -12.44 -6.29 5.59
N HIS A 41 -12.05 -6.21 4.32
CA HIS A 41 -11.89 -4.95 3.60
C HIS A 41 -13.02 -4.73 2.59
N ASP A 42 -13.42 -3.46 2.44
CA ASP A 42 -14.49 -3.07 1.52
C ASP A 42 -14.01 -3.03 0.07
N ASP A 43 -12.70 -2.79 -0.12
CA ASP A 43 -12.03 -2.77 -1.42
C ASP A 43 -11.19 -4.04 -1.60
N ASP A 44 -11.10 -4.49 -2.87
CA ASP A 44 -10.25 -5.61 -3.26
C ASP A 44 -8.75 -5.29 -3.21
N PHE A 45 -8.36 -4.06 -2.90
CA PHE A 45 -6.97 -3.62 -2.88
C PHE A 45 -6.70 -2.81 -1.61
N VAL A 46 -5.59 -3.10 -0.95
CA VAL A 46 -5.16 -2.36 0.23
C VAL A 46 -3.70 -1.95 0.03
N PRO A 47 -3.40 -0.64 -0.08
CA PRO A 47 -2.03 -0.17 -0.27
C PRO A 47 -1.08 -0.62 0.84
N GLN A 48 0.17 -0.90 0.47
CA GLN A 48 1.20 -1.41 1.39
C GLN A 48 1.49 -0.50 2.60
N ASN A 49 1.21 0.79 2.49
CA ASN A 49 1.43 1.78 3.54
C ASN A 49 0.24 1.96 4.50
N VAL A 50 -0.82 1.15 4.36
CA VAL A 50 -1.95 1.13 5.30
C VAL A 50 -1.67 0.10 6.40
N PRO A 51 -1.64 0.50 7.69
CA PRO A 51 -1.48 -0.43 8.81
C PRO A 51 -2.55 -1.52 8.83
N LEU A 52 -2.23 -2.68 9.40
CA LEU A 52 -3.21 -3.76 9.61
C LEU A 52 -4.34 -3.29 10.53
N LYS A 53 -5.58 -3.72 10.25
CA LYS A 53 -6.74 -3.50 11.11
C LYS A 53 -6.60 -4.33 12.39
N GLU A 54 -7.35 -3.93 13.42
CA GLU A 54 -7.45 -4.72 14.65
C GLU A 54 -8.00 -6.12 14.35
N GLY A 55 -7.23 -7.15 14.72
CA GLY A 55 -7.57 -8.56 14.44
C GLY A 55 -7.30 -9.03 13.01
N GLU A 56 -6.68 -8.20 12.15
CA GLU A 56 -6.24 -8.63 10.81
C GLU A 56 -4.95 -9.45 10.93
N GLU A 57 -4.95 -10.65 10.35
CA GLU A 57 -3.76 -11.50 10.30
C GLU A 57 -2.94 -11.22 9.03
N GLU A 58 -1.63 -11.01 9.23
CA GLU A 58 -0.66 -11.04 8.15
C GLU A 58 -0.52 -12.49 7.68
N LEU A 59 -1.00 -12.77 6.48
CA LEU A 59 -0.87 -14.09 5.88
C LEU A 59 0.44 -14.11 5.10
N GLN A 60 1.26 -15.13 5.32
CA GLN A 60 2.46 -15.38 4.53
C GLN A 60 2.01 -15.91 3.16
N HIS A 61 2.13 -15.09 2.12
CA HIS A 61 2.00 -15.51 0.73
C HIS A 61 3.35 -15.36 0.05
#